data_AF-A0A9E6CFS5-F1
#
_entry.id   AF-A0A9E6CFS5-F1
#
_cell.length_a   1.000
_cell.length_b   1.000
_cell.length_c   1.000
_cell.angle_alpha   90.00
_cell.angle_beta   90.00
_cell.angle_gamma   90.00
#
_symmetry.space_group_name_H-M   'P 1'
#
loop_
_entity.id
_entity.type
_entity.pdbx_description
1 polymer ?
#
loop_
_entity_poly.entity_id
_entity_poly.type
_entity_poly.pdbx_seq_one_letter_code
_entity_poly.pdbx_strand_id
1 'polypeptide(L)'
;MNKKVKPHYLGHRERLRKRFEKSGPKGLHDYEILELLLTYAIPRKDVKPIAKSLIKRFNSFSGVFNASLEELKGVRGLSSTSAVLIQVVKEIFG
;
A
#
# COMPACT_ATOMS: atom_id res chain seq x y z
N MET A 1 37.03 5.10 2.73
CA MET A 1 35.84 5.66 2.04
C MET A 1 34.58 5.18 2.75
N ASN A 2 33.91 6.05 3.49
CA ASN A 2 32.71 5.70 4.25
C ASN A 2 31.49 5.69 3.30
N LYS A 3 31.03 4.51 2.86
CA LYS A 3 29.85 4.39 2.00
C LYS A 3 28.62 4.80 2.83
N LYS A 4 28.16 6.05 2.68
CA LYS A 4 26.86 6.49 3.20
C LYS A 4 25.78 5.56 2.61
N VAL A 5 25.21 4.70 3.46
CA VAL A 5 24.08 3.83 3.09
C VAL A 5 22.91 4.74 2.74
N LYS A 6 22.51 4.76 1.47
CA LYS A 6 21.32 5.50 1.04
C LYS A 6 20.10 4.90 1.76
N PRO A 7 19.23 5.72 2.37
CA PRO A 7 18.04 5.21 3.02
C PRO A 7 17.20 4.31 2.10
N HIS A 8 16.79 3.15 2.60
CA HIS A 8 16.09 2.11 1.81
C HIS A 8 14.82 2.62 1.10
N TYR A 9 14.17 3.64 1.66
CA TYR A 9 12.96 4.27 1.11
C TYR A 9 13.23 5.17 -0.12
N LEU A 10 14.48 5.62 -0.35
CA LEU A 10 14.81 6.45 -1.51
C LEU A 10 14.68 5.63 -2.81
N GLY A 11 13.89 6.14 -3.75
CA GLY A 11 13.57 5.45 -5.00
C GLY A 11 12.70 4.19 -4.85
N HIS A 12 12.24 3.86 -3.64
CA HIS A 12 11.46 2.65 -3.40
C HIS A 12 10.14 2.65 -4.19
N ARG A 13 9.43 3.78 -4.20
CA ARG A 13 8.20 3.96 -4.98
C ARG A 13 8.41 3.70 -6.48
N GLU A 14 9.52 4.20 -7.02
CA GLU A 14 9.87 4.01 -8.43
C GLU A 14 10.20 2.54 -8.72
N ARG A 15 10.99 1.88 -7.87
CA ARG A 15 11.30 0.45 -8.01
C ARG A 15 10.06 -0.42 -7.91
N LEU A 16 9.12 -0.06 -7.04
CA LEU A 16 7.85 -0.77 -6.85
C LEU A 16 6.98 -0.65 -8.10
N ARG A 17 6.84 0.57 -8.64
CA ARG A 17 6.12 0.82 -9.90
C ARG A 17 6.75 0.07 -11.08
N LYS A 18 8.08 0.16 -11.26
CA LYS A 18 8.80 -0.55 -12.33
C LYS A 18 8.61 -2.06 -12.26
N ARG A 19 8.56 -2.63 -11.06
CA ARG A 19 8.30 -4.07 -10.89
C ARG A 19 6.88 -4.43 -11.31
N PHE A 20 5.90 -3.60 -10.96
CA PHE A 20 4.52 -3.78 -11.37
C PHE A 20 4.36 -3.65 -12.88
N GLU A 21 4.99 -2.65 -13.51
CA GLU A 21 5.01 -2.48 -14.97
C GLU A 21 5.61 -3.69 -15.68
N LYS A 22 6.68 -4.28 -15.14
CA LYS A 22 7.37 -5.42 -15.74
C LYS A 22 6.62 -6.75 -15.60
N SER A 23 6.01 -7.00 -14.45
CA SER A 23 5.54 -8.34 -14.07
C SER A 23 4.08 -8.38 -13.62
N GLY A 24 3.39 -7.24 -13.66
CA GLY A 24 2.02 -7.10 -13.19
C GLY A 24 1.88 -7.46 -11.70
N PRO A 25 0.67 -7.84 -11.25
CA PRO A 25 0.42 -8.21 -9.86
C PRO A 25 1.21 -9.46 -9.43
N LYS A 26 1.48 -10.40 -10.35
CA LYS A 26 2.23 -11.64 -10.04
C LYS A 26 3.68 -11.38 -9.61
N GLY A 27 4.24 -10.20 -9.93
CA GLY A 27 5.59 -9.82 -9.53
C GLY A 27 5.70 -9.16 -8.15
N LEU A 28 4.59 -9.01 -7.43
CA LEU A 28 4.52 -8.33 -6.14
C LEU A 28 3.79 -9.23 -5.13
N HIS A 29 4.16 -9.12 -3.86
CA HIS A 29 3.32 -9.64 -2.78
C HIS A 29 2.06 -8.78 -2.61
N ASP A 30 0.99 -9.35 -2.06
CA ASP A 30 -0.26 -8.63 -1.77
C ASP A 30 -0.06 -7.31 -1.03
N TYR A 31 0.79 -7.31 0.01
CA TYR A 31 1.09 -6.08 0.75
C TYR A 31 1.87 -5.07 -0.10
N GLU A 32 2.67 -5.51 -1.08
CA GLU A 32 3.41 -4.63 -1.99
C GLU A 32 2.47 -3.99 -3.03
N ILE A 33 1.41 -4.70 -3.45
CA ILE A 33 0.35 -4.13 -4.30
C ILE A 33 -0.42 -3.06 -3.52
N LEU A 34 -0.80 -3.35 -2.27
CA LEU A 34 -1.41 -2.34 -1.39
C LEU A 34 -0.47 -1.17 -1.13
N GLU A 35 0.82 -1.45 -0.92
CA GLU A 35 1.82 -0.41 -0.75
C GLU A 35 1.84 0.52 -1.96
N LEU A 36 1.88 -0.03 -3.18
CA LEU A 36 1.86 0.73 -4.41
C LEU A 36 0.59 1.59 -4.52
N LEU A 37 -0.59 1.01 -4.27
CA LEU A 37 -1.86 1.74 -4.25
C LEU A 37 -1.81 2.94 -3.29
N LEU A 38 -1.34 2.73 -2.06
CA LEU A 38 -1.24 3.77 -1.04
C LEU A 38 -0.21 4.85 -1.40
N THR A 39 0.81 4.55 -2.20
CA THR A 39 1.76 5.61 -2.64
C THR A 39 1.10 6.68 -3.51
N TYR A 40 0.00 6.36 -4.19
CA TYR A 40 -0.76 7.33 -4.99
C TYR A 40 -1.63 8.26 -4.13
N ALA A 41 -2.11 7.79 -2.98
CA ALA A 41 -2.91 8.60 -2.05
C ALA A 41 -2.08 9.34 -0.99
N ILE A 42 -0.93 8.79 -0.58
CA ILE A 42 -0.12 9.31 0.52
C ILE A 42 1.24 9.78 -0.01
N PRO A 43 1.46 11.08 -0.24
CA PRO A 43 2.74 11.60 -0.71
C PRO A 43 3.80 11.63 0.39
N ARG A 44 5.07 11.42 0.02
CA ARG A 44 6.27 11.65 0.86
C ARG A 44 6.29 10.95 2.24
N LYS A 45 5.58 9.82 2.39
CA LYS A 45 5.63 8.96 3.59
C LYS A 45 6.01 7.52 3.24
N ASP A 46 6.57 6.80 4.20
CA ASP A 46 6.71 5.35 4.11
C ASP A 46 5.34 4.70 4.39
N VAL A 47 4.78 4.06 3.37
CA VAL A 47 3.46 3.43 3.42
C VAL A 47 3.55 1.91 3.57
N LYS A 48 4.75 1.34 3.54
CA LYS A 48 4.97 -0.10 3.73
C LYS A 48 4.44 -0.60 5.07
N PRO A 49 4.66 0.09 6.21
CA PRO A 49 4.11 -0.33 7.49
C PRO A 49 2.58 -0.31 7.51
N ILE A 50 1.96 0.64 6.81
CA ILE A 50 0.49 0.75 6.70
C ILE A 50 -0.04 -0.44 5.90
N ALA A 51 0.53 -0.73 4.73
CA ALA A 51 0.12 -1.85 3.89
C ALA A 51 0.23 -3.20 4.63
N LYS A 52 1.33 -3.42 5.36
CA LYS A 52 1.48 -4.61 6.21
C LYS A 52 0.47 -4.65 7.36
N SER A 53 0.16 -3.51 7.98
CA SER A 53 -0.82 -3.43 9.06
C SER A 53 -2.23 -3.74 8.56
N LEU A 54 -2.57 -3.31 7.35
CA LEU A 54 -3.85 -3.65 6.70
C LEU A 54 -3.99 -5.16 6.50
N ILE A 55 -3.00 -5.80 5.86
CA ILE A 55 -3.01 -7.26 5.67
C ILE A 55 -3.08 -7.99 7.01
N LYS A 56 -2.31 -7.56 8.01
CA LYS A 56 -2.32 -8.18 9.33
C LYS A 56 -3.68 -8.04 10.03
N ARG A 57 -4.33 -6.87 9.92
CA ARG A 57 -5.61 -6.60 10.59
C ARG A 57 -6.77 -7.33 9.93
N PHE A 58 -6.77 -7.41 8.60
CA PHE A 58 -7.88 -7.95 7.81
C PHE A 58 -7.59 -9.34 7.22
N ASN A 59 -6.51 -9.98 7.68
CA ASN A 59 -6.06 -11.35 7.36
C ASN A 59 -5.66 -11.64 5.90
N SER A 60 -6.16 -10.91 4.92
CA SER A 60 -5.88 -11.15 3.50
C SER A 60 -6.03 -9.88 2.67
N PHE A 61 -5.53 -9.91 1.43
CA PHE A 61 -5.73 -8.83 0.46
C PHE A 61 -7.22 -8.55 0.23
N SER A 62 -8.02 -9.60 -0.01
CA SER A 62 -9.47 -9.49 -0.15
C SER A 62 -10.13 -8.92 1.12
N GLY A 63 -9.66 -9.33 2.30
CA GLY A 63 -10.16 -8.81 3.57
C GLY A 63 -9.99 -7.30 3.71
N VAL A 64 -8.90 -6.72 3.18
CA VAL A 64 -8.69 -5.26 3.18
C VAL A 64 -9.76 -4.53 2.37
N PHE A 65 -10.11 -5.03 1.18
CA PHE A 65 -11.14 -4.41 0.35
C PHE A 65 -12.55 -4.69 0.88
N ASN A 66 -12.75 -5.78 1.62
CA ASN A 66 -14.04 -6.09 2.23
C ASN A 66 -14.31 -5.37 3.55
N ALA A 67 -13.28 -4.81 4.20
CA ALA A 67 -13.43 -4.00 5.41
C ALA A 67 -14.36 -2.80 5.18
N SER A 68 -15.09 -2.39 6.21
CA SER A 68 -15.88 -1.16 6.20
C SER A 68 -14.99 0.08 6.24
N LEU A 69 -15.54 1.22 5.81
CA LEU A 69 -14.83 2.50 5.85
C LEU A 69 -14.39 2.88 7.28
N GLU A 70 -15.23 2.60 8.28
CA GLU A 70 -14.92 2.90 9.68
C GLU A 70 -13.79 2.02 10.23
N GLU A 71 -13.76 0.73 9.86
CA GLU A 71 -12.65 -0.16 10.23
C GLU A 71 -11.31 0.29 9.60
N LEU A 72 -11.34 0.71 8.33
CA LEU A 72 -10.16 1.24 7.63
C LEU A 72 -9.66 2.52 8.29
N LYS A 73 -10.54 3.48 8.62
CA LYS A 73 -10.18 4.71 9.33
C LYS A 73 -9.54 4.44 10.70
N GLY A 74 -9.86 3.31 11.32
CA GLY A 74 -9.24 2.86 12.57
C GLY A 74 -7.78 2.39 12.43
N VAL A 75 -7.20 2.35 11.22
CA VAL A 75 -5.82 1.90 10.99
C VAL A 75 -4.86 3.07 11.13
N ARG A 76 -3.97 2.99 12.12
CA ARG A 76 -2.98 4.05 12.40
C ARG A 76 -2.14 4.37 11.16
N GLY A 77 -2.13 5.65 10.79
CA GLY A 77 -1.35 6.18 9.67
C GLY A 77 -2.08 6.14 8.33
N LEU A 78 -3.23 5.46 8.22
CA LEU A 78 -4.09 5.54 7.05
C LEU A 78 -4.90 6.84 7.11
N SER A 79 -4.81 7.68 6.07
CA SER A 79 -5.64 8.89 5.99
C SER A 79 -7.06 8.55 5.55
N SER A 80 -8.03 9.39 5.91
CA SER A 80 -9.42 9.27 5.43
C SER A 80 -9.50 9.16 3.90
N THR A 81 -8.69 9.95 3.18
CA THR A 81 -8.59 9.89 1.71
C THR A 81 -8.13 8.52 1.22
N SER A 82 -7.16 7.90 1.89
CA SER A 82 -6.65 6.58 1.50
C SER A 82 -7.64 5.46 1.82
N ALA A 83 -8.38 5.60 2.91
CA ALA A 83 -9.47 4.69 3.25
C ALA A 83 -10.59 4.73 2.20
N VAL A 84 -10.96 5.94 1.75
CA VAL A 84 -11.94 6.12 0.65
C VAL A 84 -11.41 5.54 -0.65
N LEU A 85 -10.12 5.71 -0.99
CA LEU A 85 -9.53 5.10 -2.18
C LEU A 85 -9.71 3.57 -2.19
N ILE A 86 -9.48 2.90 -1.06
CA ILE A 86 -9.68 1.45 -0.94
C ILE A 86 -11.14 1.08 -1.22
N GLN A 87 -12.10 1.84 -0.68
CA GLN A 87 -13.53 1.61 -0.94
C GLN A 87 -13.88 1.83 -2.41
N VAL A 88 -13.40 2.91 -3.04
CA VAL A 88 -13.65 3.16 -4.46
C VAL A 88 -13.12 2.02 -5.34
N VAL A 89 -11.92 1.51 -5.04
CA VAL A 89 -11.37 0.36 -5.77
C VAL A 89 -12.25 -0.88 -5.59
N LYS A 90 -12.80 -1.10 -4.39
CA LYS A 90 -13.77 -2.18 -4.14
C LYS A 90 -15.02 -1.99 -4.98
N GLU A 91 -15.66 -0.82 -4.97
CA GLU A 91 -16.91 -0.57 -5.71
C GLU A 91 -16.74 -0.71 -7.24
N ILE A 92 -15.54 -0.48 -7.78
CA ILE A 92 -15.28 -0.63 -9.22
C ILE A 92 -15.19 -2.11 -9.64
N PHE A 93 -14.69 -2.99 -8.76
CA PHE A 93 -14.30 -4.36 -9.13
C PHE A 93 -14.94 -5.46 -8.26
N GLY A 94 -15.74 -5.08 -7.27
CA GLY A 94 -16.37 -5.94 -6.26
C GLY A 94 -17.73 -6.47 -6.67
#